data_AF-M6Q7N5-F1
#
_entry.id   AF-M6Q7N5-F1
#
_cell.length_a   1.000
_cell.length_b   1.000
_cell.length_c   1.000
_cell.angle_alpha   90.00
_cell.angle_beta   90.00
_cell.angle_gamma   90.00
#
_symmetry.space_group_name_H-M   'P 1'
#
loop_
_entity.id
_entity.type
_entity.pdbx_description
1 polymer ?
#
loop_
_entity_poly.entity_id
_entity_poly.type
_entity_poly.pdbx_seq_one_letter_code
_entity_poly.pdbx_strand_id
1 'polypeptide(L)'
;MKRTLLLLFTLVALALSFFFLEEKKEDQSEISVWEIDIDEIEYQPPKNSWEGEDISAFYRMPIVLKKQKDIRKNAYFLTVHSKDSETGETLVFEGGYNAENIFREFSVLKAKGVEPIADGKVAASLQLNENSPQILLKSSGKLLKKIWIGKKKSFDSTRIVREGNEVLIVQGNTSDRFTRGIGEFRQKQLVNLRDESIVETIWEEEGKTLHLDNHPYKDQTVKKNFWRRLSGKPISLEQSLGNSWNNQVISQLVELYPDDPNGAGYAVAKSLTNVPADASLKIRISNDDWITLRYYPKTNINSIDYRPTIRIINGKFSEPPFYIREDSFLRLKEVVGNLEKAEQKKEEPANQNSLPKNPNIPSPQK
;
A
#
# COMPACT_ATOMS: atom_id res chain seq x y z
N MET A 1 -19.89 -18.33 -57.85
CA MET A 1 -19.33 -16.95 -57.78
C MET A 1 -20.25 -15.97 -57.04
N LYS A 2 -21.53 -15.78 -57.41
CA LYS A 2 -22.39 -14.77 -56.73
C LYS A 2 -22.59 -15.00 -55.22
N ARG A 3 -22.80 -16.26 -54.79
CA ARG A 3 -22.96 -16.59 -53.37
C ARG A 3 -21.67 -16.41 -52.55
N THR A 4 -20.53 -16.75 -53.14
CA THR A 4 -19.21 -16.56 -52.52
C THR A 4 -18.86 -15.09 -52.36
N LEU A 5 -19.20 -14.26 -53.36
CA LEU A 5 -19.02 -12.81 -53.32
C LEU A 5 -19.91 -12.16 -52.27
N LEU A 6 -21.18 -12.58 -52.16
CA LEU A 6 -22.11 -12.13 -51.13
C LEU A 6 -21.59 -12.46 -49.73
N LEU A 7 -21.11 -13.69 -49.53
CA LEU A 7 -20.59 -14.13 -48.24
C LEU A 7 -19.34 -13.33 -47.82
N LEU A 8 -18.45 -13.04 -48.77
CA LEU A 8 -17.29 -12.18 -48.55
C LEU A 8 -17.71 -10.75 -48.18
N PHE A 9 -18.71 -10.20 -48.87
CA PHE A 9 -19.23 -8.86 -48.61
C PHE A 9 -19.89 -8.77 -47.23
N THR A 10 -20.65 -9.79 -46.83
CA THR A 10 -21.25 -9.84 -45.48
C THR A 10 -20.18 -9.94 -44.41
N LEU A 11 -19.12 -10.71 -44.62
CA LEU A 11 -18.00 -10.85 -43.66
C LEU A 11 -17.23 -9.53 -43.50
N VAL A 12 -16.97 -8.82 -44.60
CA VAL A 12 -16.33 -7.50 -44.57
C VAL A 12 -17.24 -6.47 -43.91
N ALA A 13 -18.54 -6.48 -44.20
CA ALA A 13 -19.50 -5.61 -43.53
C ALA A 13 -19.58 -5.91 -42.02
N LEU A 14 -19.57 -7.19 -41.63
CA LEU A 14 -19.55 -7.59 -40.22
C LEU A 14 -18.28 -7.10 -39.53
N ALA A 15 -17.12 -7.34 -40.15
CA ALA A 15 -15.82 -6.90 -39.63
C ALA A 15 -15.74 -5.38 -39.49
N LEU A 16 -16.22 -4.62 -40.48
CA LEU A 16 -16.32 -3.16 -40.40
C LEU A 16 -17.27 -2.72 -39.29
N SER A 17 -18.43 -3.37 -39.14
CA SER A 17 -19.34 -3.04 -38.04
C SER A 17 -18.75 -3.35 -36.66
N PHE A 18 -17.98 -4.44 -36.51
CA PHE A 18 -17.24 -4.72 -35.28
C PHE A 18 -16.13 -3.69 -35.04
N PHE A 19 -15.38 -3.33 -36.07
CA PHE A 19 -14.31 -2.33 -36.00
C PHE A 19 -14.87 -0.96 -35.56
N PHE A 20 -15.97 -0.48 -36.17
CA PHE A 20 -16.61 0.77 -35.76
C PHE A 20 -17.33 0.69 -34.39
N LEU A 21 -17.76 -0.50 -33.96
CA LEU A 21 -18.31 -0.72 -32.61
C LEU A 21 -17.21 -0.75 -31.55
N GLU A 22 -16.04 -1.30 -31.86
CA GLU A 22 -14.84 -1.26 -31.02
C GLU A 22 -14.31 0.16 -30.89
N GLU A 23 -14.15 0.88 -32.02
CA GLU A 23 -13.68 2.26 -32.05
C GLU A 23 -14.61 3.19 -31.24
N LYS A 24 -15.93 3.00 -31.32
CA LYS A 24 -16.89 3.73 -30.47
C LYS A 24 -16.85 3.37 -28.98
N LYS A 25 -16.37 2.18 -28.61
CA LYS A 25 -16.25 1.76 -27.21
C LYS A 25 -14.93 2.23 -26.58
N GLU A 26 -13.87 2.35 -27.38
CA GLU A 26 -12.57 2.86 -26.93
C GLU A 26 -12.52 4.40 -26.86
N ASP A 27 -13.17 5.13 -27.78
CA ASP A 27 -13.07 6.60 -27.87
C ASP A 27 -14.22 7.41 -27.22
N GLN A 28 -14.77 6.94 -26.10
CA GLN A 28 -15.50 7.88 -25.22
C GLN A 28 -14.48 8.68 -24.42
N SER A 29 -14.15 9.89 -24.89
CA SER A 29 -13.30 10.83 -24.18
C SER A 29 -13.81 11.05 -22.76
N GLU A 30 -13.00 10.70 -21.76
CA GLU A 30 -13.34 10.94 -20.36
C GLU A 30 -13.46 12.44 -20.09
N ILE A 31 -14.55 12.84 -19.46
CA ILE A 31 -14.77 14.22 -19.02
C ILE A 31 -14.44 14.34 -17.53
N SER A 32 -13.68 15.37 -17.16
CA SER A 32 -13.48 15.71 -15.75
C SER A 32 -14.77 16.29 -15.20
N VAL A 33 -15.31 15.63 -14.17
CA VAL A 33 -16.58 16.01 -13.52
C VAL A 33 -16.29 17.07 -12.45
N TRP A 34 -15.22 16.88 -11.68
CA TRP A 34 -14.77 17.85 -10.70
C TRP A 34 -13.28 17.73 -10.40
N GLU A 35 -12.77 18.78 -9.77
CA GLU A 35 -11.48 18.83 -9.11
C GLU A 35 -11.67 19.48 -7.73
N ILE A 36 -11.48 18.70 -6.67
CA ILE A 36 -11.67 19.13 -5.28
C ILE A 36 -10.53 18.64 -4.39
N ASP A 37 -10.13 19.48 -3.45
CA ASP A 37 -9.19 19.08 -2.40
C ASP A 37 -9.93 18.40 -1.25
N ILE A 38 -9.60 17.13 -1.02
CA ILE A 38 -10.20 16.28 0.01
C ILE A 38 -9.13 15.76 0.96
N ASP A 39 -9.43 15.79 2.25
CA ASP A 39 -8.59 15.24 3.32
C ASP A 39 -9.22 14.06 4.05
N GLU A 40 -10.51 13.79 3.80
CA GLU A 40 -11.23 12.66 4.38
C GLU A 40 -12.21 12.03 3.37
N ILE A 41 -12.21 10.70 3.32
CA ILE A 41 -13.17 9.88 2.57
C ILE A 41 -13.84 8.93 3.57
N GLU A 42 -15.15 8.99 3.69
CA GLU A 42 -15.93 8.05 4.50
C GLU A 42 -16.79 7.18 3.60
N TYR A 43 -16.57 5.87 3.67
CA TYR A 43 -17.44 4.87 3.08
C TYR A 43 -18.49 4.42 4.09
N GLN A 44 -19.74 4.40 3.65
CA GLN A 44 -20.87 3.85 4.38
C GLN A 44 -21.44 2.64 3.62
N PRO A 45 -21.57 1.48 4.30
CA PRO A 45 -22.09 0.27 3.69
C PRO A 45 -23.56 0.42 3.27
N PRO A 46 -24.05 -0.42 2.33
CA PRO A 46 -25.47 -0.46 2.02
C PRO A 46 -26.29 -0.83 3.27
N LYS A 47 -27.50 -0.27 3.39
CA LYS A 47 -28.47 -0.70 4.41
C LYS A 47 -29.09 -2.03 4.01
N ASN A 48 -29.57 -2.81 4.99
CA ASN A 48 -30.23 -4.10 4.75
C ASN A 48 -31.46 -4.02 3.83
N SER A 49 -32.08 -2.85 3.72
CA SER A 49 -33.23 -2.56 2.86
C SER A 49 -32.83 -2.08 1.45
N TRP A 50 -31.55 -2.13 1.10
CA TRP A 50 -31.12 -1.96 -0.29
C TRP A 50 -31.44 -3.26 -1.04
N GLU A 51 -31.98 -3.21 -2.24
CA GLU A 51 -32.39 -4.42 -3.00
C GLU A 51 -31.31 -4.85 -4.01
N GLY A 52 -30.06 -4.47 -3.77
CA GLY A 52 -28.93 -4.79 -4.64
C GLY A 52 -28.58 -6.27 -4.66
N GLU A 53 -28.44 -6.85 -5.85
CA GLU A 53 -27.97 -8.24 -6.02
C GLU A 53 -26.59 -8.49 -5.39
N ASP A 54 -25.78 -7.43 -5.23
CA ASP A 54 -24.40 -7.46 -4.74
C ASP A 54 -24.24 -7.00 -3.26
N ILE A 55 -25.29 -6.93 -2.44
CA ILE A 55 -25.18 -6.49 -1.03
C ILE A 55 -24.08 -7.22 -0.27
N SER A 56 -23.99 -8.54 -0.47
CA SER A 56 -23.02 -9.39 0.21
C SER A 56 -21.58 -9.13 -0.22
N ALA A 57 -21.37 -8.53 -1.39
CA ALA A 57 -20.05 -8.18 -1.89
C ALA A 57 -19.51 -6.91 -1.21
N PHE A 58 -20.36 -6.00 -0.76
CA PHE A 58 -19.90 -4.77 -0.10
C PHE A 58 -19.35 -5.07 1.30
N TYR A 59 -18.24 -4.41 1.65
CA TYR A 59 -17.76 -4.44 3.03
C TYR A 59 -18.83 -3.86 3.95
N ARG A 60 -19.11 -4.56 5.05
CA ARG A 60 -20.30 -4.34 5.87
C ARG A 60 -20.15 -3.26 6.94
N MET A 61 -18.94 -2.78 7.17
CA MET A 61 -18.64 -1.78 8.20
C MET A 61 -18.20 -0.46 7.54
N PRO A 62 -18.45 0.70 8.17
CA PRO A 62 -17.92 1.96 7.69
C PRO A 62 -16.39 1.94 7.68
N ILE A 63 -15.80 2.62 6.69
CA ILE A 63 -14.35 2.82 6.58
C ILE A 63 -14.12 4.33 6.47
N VAL A 64 -13.17 4.89 7.23
CA VAL A 64 -12.78 6.29 7.09
C VAL A 64 -11.30 6.38 6.74
N LEU A 65 -11.00 7.02 5.61
CA LEU A 65 -9.65 7.32 5.16
C LEU A 65 -9.36 8.79 5.47
N LYS A 66 -8.22 9.10 6.09
CA LYS A 66 -7.84 10.48 6.41
C LYS A 66 -6.39 10.79 6.03
N LYS A 67 -6.16 12.00 5.52
CA LYS A 67 -4.84 12.64 5.43
C LYS A 67 -4.56 13.38 6.75
N GLN A 68 -3.52 12.98 7.45
CA GLN A 68 -3.09 13.60 8.71
C GLN A 68 -1.76 14.31 8.52
N LYS A 69 -1.61 15.48 9.14
CA LYS A 69 -0.33 16.20 9.21
C LYS A 69 0.43 15.78 10.46
N ASP A 70 1.68 16.21 10.55
CA ASP A 70 2.53 16.13 11.74
C ASP A 70 2.96 14.74 12.22
N ILE A 71 2.43 13.64 11.67
CA ILE A 71 2.94 12.29 11.93
C ILE A 71 4.29 12.08 11.24
N ARG A 72 4.40 12.42 9.95
CA ARG A 72 5.66 12.46 9.18
C ARG A 72 6.12 13.90 9.01
N LYS A 73 7.44 14.13 8.92
CA LYS A 73 8.01 15.49 8.91
C LYS A 73 7.55 16.35 7.73
N ASN A 74 7.52 15.79 6.52
CA ASN A 74 7.37 16.57 5.28
C ASN A 74 6.27 16.05 4.34
N ALA A 75 5.31 15.27 4.86
CA ALA A 75 4.25 14.71 4.04
C ALA A 75 2.98 14.45 4.84
N TYR A 76 1.85 14.39 4.14
CA TYR A 76 0.63 13.85 4.70
C TYR A 76 0.81 12.36 4.99
N PHE A 77 0.34 11.94 6.17
CA PHE A 77 0.26 10.56 6.57
C PHE A 77 -1.17 10.06 6.37
N LEU A 78 -1.33 9.00 5.57
CA LEU A 78 -2.63 8.41 5.32
C LEU A 78 -2.98 7.44 6.45
N THR A 79 -4.22 7.51 6.93
CA THR A 79 -4.75 6.59 7.94
C THR A 79 -6.05 5.96 7.48
N VAL A 80 -6.28 4.72 7.90
CA VAL A 80 -7.47 3.92 7.63
C VAL A 80 -8.11 3.56 8.96
N HIS A 81 -9.35 4.01 9.15
CA HIS A 81 -10.09 3.84 10.39
C HIS A 81 -11.22 2.83 10.17
N SER A 82 -11.34 1.89 11.10
CA SER A 82 -12.52 1.03 11.26
C SER A 82 -12.99 1.05 12.71
N LYS A 83 -14.23 0.60 12.92
CA LYS A 83 -14.67 0.16 14.24
C LYS A 83 -14.46 -1.33 14.37
N ASP A 84 -13.84 -1.73 15.47
CA ASP A 84 -13.79 -3.12 15.87
C ASP A 84 -15.21 -3.60 16.24
N SER A 85 -15.63 -4.74 15.70
CA SER A 85 -16.98 -5.26 15.93
C SER A 85 -17.18 -5.82 17.34
N GLU A 86 -16.11 -6.25 18.01
CA GLU A 86 -16.18 -6.86 19.33
C GLU A 86 -16.20 -5.80 20.45
N THR A 87 -15.31 -4.81 20.35
CA THR A 87 -15.07 -3.81 21.39
C THR A 87 -15.70 -2.45 21.10
N GLY A 88 -16.02 -2.16 19.84
CA GLY A 88 -16.46 -0.83 19.40
C GLY A 88 -15.34 0.22 19.36
N GLU A 89 -14.11 -0.13 19.72
CA GLU A 89 -12.94 0.75 19.64
C GLU A 89 -12.65 1.14 18.18
N THR A 90 -12.13 2.34 17.96
CA THR A 90 -11.70 2.77 16.63
C THR A 90 -10.27 2.29 16.40
N LEU A 91 -10.09 1.43 15.41
CA LEU A 91 -8.80 0.92 14.96
C LEU A 91 -8.26 1.84 13.87
N VAL A 92 -7.00 2.27 14.00
CA VAL A 92 -6.37 3.18 13.05
C VAL A 92 -5.06 2.58 12.52
N PHE A 93 -5.00 2.27 11.24
CA PHE A 93 -3.82 1.75 10.55
C PHE A 93 -3.27 2.77 9.55
N GLU A 94 -2.00 2.65 9.16
CA GLU A 94 -1.40 3.39 8.05
C GLU A 94 -2.08 2.98 6.73
N GLY A 95 -2.39 3.99 5.91
CA GLY A 95 -2.94 3.82 4.58
C GLY A 95 -1.87 3.45 3.56
N GLY A 96 -2.15 2.43 2.75
CA GLY A 96 -1.29 1.98 1.68
C GLY A 96 -1.60 2.61 0.33
N TYR A 97 -1.03 2.02 -0.73
CA TYR A 97 -1.15 2.49 -2.12
C TYR A 97 -2.60 2.69 -2.58
N ASN A 98 -3.52 1.80 -2.19
CA ASN A 98 -4.92 1.93 -2.59
C ASN A 98 -5.64 3.08 -1.89
N ALA A 99 -5.27 3.40 -0.65
CA ALA A 99 -5.77 4.61 0.03
C ALA A 99 -5.28 5.88 -0.69
N GLU A 100 -4.02 5.89 -1.14
CA GLU A 100 -3.48 7.02 -1.90
C GLU A 100 -4.17 7.19 -3.26
N ASN A 101 -4.36 6.09 -3.99
CA ASN A 101 -5.05 6.11 -5.27
C ASN A 101 -6.49 6.59 -5.16
N ILE A 102 -7.22 6.17 -4.12
CA ILE A 102 -8.62 6.55 -4.00
C ILE A 102 -8.79 8.04 -3.66
N PHE A 103 -7.85 8.61 -2.90
CA PHE A 103 -7.76 10.07 -2.76
C PHE A 103 -7.50 10.76 -4.11
N ARG A 104 -6.57 10.26 -4.91
CA ARG A 104 -6.30 10.82 -6.25
C ARG A 104 -7.52 10.73 -7.18
N GLU A 105 -8.15 9.56 -7.23
CA GLU A 105 -9.31 9.25 -8.08
C GLU A 105 -10.55 10.09 -7.67
N PHE A 106 -10.81 10.29 -6.38
CA PHE A 106 -11.94 11.11 -5.92
C PHE A 106 -11.65 12.61 -5.86
N SER A 107 -10.39 13.03 -5.72
CA SER A 107 -10.03 14.45 -5.86
C SER A 107 -10.29 14.94 -7.28
N VAL A 108 -9.97 14.12 -8.28
CA VAL A 108 -10.19 14.44 -9.70
C VAL A 108 -11.02 13.34 -10.34
N LEU A 109 -12.34 13.42 -10.19
CA LEU A 109 -13.23 12.41 -10.75
C LEU A 109 -13.40 12.64 -12.26
N LYS A 110 -13.20 11.58 -13.03
CA LYS A 110 -13.48 11.52 -14.47
C LYS A 110 -14.61 10.54 -14.74
N ALA A 111 -15.48 10.87 -15.69
CA ALA A 111 -16.59 10.03 -16.11
C ALA A 111 -16.64 9.88 -17.63
N LYS A 112 -17.16 8.74 -18.11
CA LYS A 112 -17.45 8.50 -19.52
C LYS A 112 -18.78 9.12 -19.96
N GLY A 113 -19.68 9.34 -19.02
CA GLY A 113 -20.99 9.91 -19.27
C GLY A 113 -21.57 10.56 -18.02
N VAL A 114 -22.31 11.63 -18.24
CA VAL A 114 -23.07 12.37 -17.23
C VAL A 114 -24.50 12.43 -17.73
N GLU A 115 -25.42 11.83 -16.97
CA GLU A 115 -26.85 11.79 -17.27
C GLU A 115 -27.60 12.61 -16.19
N PRO A 116 -28.26 13.72 -16.54
CA PRO A 116 -29.06 14.46 -15.58
C PRO A 116 -30.31 13.66 -15.18
N ILE A 117 -30.68 13.71 -13.90
CA ILE A 117 -31.90 13.07 -13.39
C ILE A 117 -33.09 13.96 -13.76
N ALA A 118 -33.73 13.66 -14.90
CA ALA A 118 -35.00 14.28 -15.28
C ALA A 118 -36.12 13.90 -14.30
N ASP A 119 -37.00 14.86 -13.98
CA ASP A 119 -38.18 14.69 -13.12
C ASP A 119 -37.92 14.18 -11.68
N GLY A 120 -36.68 14.30 -11.20
CA GLY A 120 -36.30 13.91 -9.83
C GLY A 120 -36.37 12.40 -9.55
N LYS A 121 -36.63 11.57 -10.57
CA LYS A 121 -36.75 10.12 -10.43
C LYS A 121 -35.57 9.42 -11.08
N VAL A 122 -34.70 8.88 -10.24
CA VAL A 122 -33.66 7.97 -10.69
C VAL A 122 -34.32 6.67 -11.15
N ALA A 123 -33.91 6.13 -12.30
CA ALA A 123 -34.43 4.86 -12.77
C ALA A 123 -34.25 3.77 -11.71
N ALA A 124 -35.35 3.12 -11.32
CA ALA A 124 -35.36 2.13 -10.24
C ALA A 124 -34.36 0.97 -10.50
N SER A 125 -34.10 0.67 -11.77
CA SER A 125 -33.11 -0.32 -12.22
C SER A 125 -31.67 -0.01 -11.78
N LEU A 126 -31.35 1.24 -11.49
CA LEU A 126 -30.01 1.66 -11.02
C LEU A 126 -29.83 1.46 -9.52
N GLN A 127 -30.93 1.27 -8.77
CA GLN A 127 -30.93 1.06 -7.32
C GLN A 127 -30.14 2.14 -6.55
N LEU A 128 -30.27 3.38 -6.98
CA LEU A 128 -29.63 4.57 -6.39
C LEU A 128 -30.63 5.30 -5.48
N ASN A 129 -30.65 4.93 -4.21
CA ASN A 129 -31.54 5.49 -3.20
C ASN A 129 -30.82 5.67 -1.85
N GLU A 130 -31.55 6.06 -0.81
CA GLU A 130 -30.98 6.32 0.52
C GLU A 130 -30.39 5.09 1.22
N ASN A 131 -30.72 3.90 0.74
CA ASN A 131 -30.21 2.63 1.25
C ASN A 131 -28.94 2.17 0.52
N SER A 132 -28.61 2.79 -0.62
CA SER A 132 -27.38 2.51 -1.37
C SER A 132 -26.13 2.73 -0.53
N PRO A 133 -25.01 2.02 -0.84
CA PRO A 133 -23.71 2.36 -0.29
C PRO A 133 -23.34 3.81 -0.64
N GLN A 134 -22.65 4.49 0.27
CA GLN A 134 -22.34 5.91 0.13
C GLN A 134 -20.85 6.16 0.31
N ILE A 135 -20.35 7.16 -0.41
CA ILE A 135 -19.02 7.73 -0.20
C ILE A 135 -19.22 9.22 0.09
N LEU A 136 -18.69 9.66 1.22
CA LEU A 136 -18.71 11.05 1.65
C LEU A 136 -17.30 11.62 1.48
N LEU A 137 -17.18 12.64 0.65
CA LEU A 137 -15.92 13.35 0.44
C LEU A 137 -15.92 14.61 1.30
N LYS A 138 -14.91 14.75 2.15
CA LYS A 138 -14.81 15.85 3.11
C LYS A 138 -13.47 16.56 3.01
N SER A 139 -13.50 17.82 3.44
CA SER A 139 -12.31 18.64 3.65
C SER A 139 -12.45 19.39 4.96
N SER A 140 -11.51 19.19 5.88
CA SER A 140 -11.49 19.81 7.21
C SER A 140 -12.81 19.62 7.98
N GLY A 141 -13.37 18.41 7.88
CA GLY A 141 -14.64 18.03 8.53
C GLY A 141 -15.92 18.50 7.81
N LYS A 142 -15.81 19.35 6.78
CA LYS A 142 -16.96 19.79 5.97
C LYS A 142 -17.24 18.79 4.85
N LEU A 143 -18.50 18.38 4.71
CA LEU A 143 -18.96 17.58 3.56
C LEU A 143 -18.90 18.42 2.28
N LEU A 144 -18.11 17.97 1.30
CA LEU A 144 -18.01 18.58 -0.03
C LEU A 144 -18.93 17.89 -1.02
N LYS A 145 -18.89 16.55 -1.06
CA LYS A 145 -19.66 15.72 -2.00
C LYS A 145 -20.22 14.49 -1.32
N LYS A 146 -21.43 14.10 -1.69
CA LYS A 146 -22.09 12.87 -1.27
C LYS A 146 -22.41 12.03 -2.49
N ILE A 147 -21.84 10.84 -2.51
CA ILE A 147 -21.83 9.95 -3.66
C ILE A 147 -22.61 8.69 -3.29
N TRP A 148 -23.64 8.33 -4.06
CA TRP A 148 -24.34 7.05 -3.91
C TRP A 148 -23.88 6.07 -4.98
N ILE A 149 -23.64 4.82 -4.60
CA ILE A 149 -23.21 3.75 -5.50
C ILE A 149 -24.42 2.91 -5.91
N GLY A 150 -24.64 2.77 -7.21
CA GLY A 150 -25.75 2.01 -7.78
C GLY A 150 -25.37 0.60 -8.22
N LYS A 151 -26.34 -0.09 -8.82
CA LYS A 151 -26.13 -1.39 -9.48
C LYS A 151 -25.18 -1.22 -10.67
N LYS A 152 -24.25 -2.17 -10.84
CA LYS A 152 -23.39 -2.24 -12.03
C LYS A 152 -24.25 -2.57 -13.25
N LYS A 153 -24.00 -1.96 -14.41
CA LYS A 153 -24.65 -2.41 -15.65
C LYS A 153 -24.15 -3.84 -15.95
N SER A 154 -25.07 -4.76 -16.23
CA SER A 154 -24.70 -6.12 -16.66
C SER A 154 -23.79 -6.03 -17.89
N PHE A 155 -22.67 -6.74 -17.89
CA PHE A 155 -21.64 -6.76 -18.96
C PHE A 155 -20.70 -5.55 -19.07
N ASP A 156 -20.77 -4.56 -18.17
CA ASP A 156 -19.84 -3.42 -18.17
C ASP A 156 -19.05 -3.32 -16.86
N SER A 157 -17.78 -2.90 -16.93
CA SER A 157 -16.94 -2.64 -15.75
C SER A 157 -17.26 -1.30 -15.09
N THR A 158 -18.09 -0.48 -15.72
CA THR A 158 -18.46 0.86 -15.26
C THR A 158 -19.45 0.82 -14.09
N ARG A 159 -19.18 1.62 -13.07
CA ARG A 159 -20.07 1.79 -11.91
C ARG A 159 -20.90 3.05 -12.09
N ILE A 160 -22.18 2.91 -11.77
CA ILE A 160 -23.16 4.00 -11.84
C ILE A 160 -23.16 4.68 -10.48
N VAL A 161 -22.88 5.98 -10.51
CA VAL A 161 -22.66 6.77 -9.31
C VAL A 161 -23.57 7.99 -9.36
N ARG A 162 -24.33 8.27 -8.30
CA ARG A 162 -25.13 9.50 -8.21
C ARG A 162 -24.40 10.54 -7.37
N GLU A 163 -24.39 11.77 -7.86
CA GLU A 163 -24.01 12.96 -7.09
C GLU A 163 -25.04 14.05 -7.36
N GLY A 164 -25.68 14.57 -6.31
CA GLY A 164 -26.79 15.53 -6.46
C GLY A 164 -27.90 15.05 -7.42
N ASN A 165 -28.08 15.79 -8.52
CA ASN A 165 -29.07 15.54 -9.57
C ASN A 165 -28.46 14.91 -10.84
N GLU A 166 -27.25 14.35 -10.73
CA GLU A 166 -26.53 13.75 -11.85
C GLU A 166 -26.24 12.27 -11.56
N VAL A 167 -26.29 11.47 -12.64
CA VAL A 167 -25.82 10.09 -12.67
C VAL A 167 -24.56 10.05 -13.53
N LEU A 168 -23.47 9.61 -12.92
CA LEU A 168 -22.14 9.50 -13.49
C LEU A 168 -21.85 8.05 -13.86
N ILE A 169 -21.31 7.83 -15.05
CA ILE A 169 -20.78 6.54 -15.48
C ILE A 169 -19.26 6.59 -15.33
N VAL A 170 -18.76 6.04 -14.24
CA VAL A 170 -17.34 6.09 -13.89
C VAL A 170 -16.65 4.81 -14.37
N GLN A 171 -15.54 4.96 -15.08
CA GLN A 171 -14.68 3.84 -15.42
C GLN A 171 -13.83 3.41 -14.25
N GLY A 172 -13.64 2.09 -14.15
CA GLY A 172 -12.68 1.52 -13.24
C GLY A 172 -13.26 1.06 -11.92
N ASN A 173 -12.35 0.57 -11.09
CA ASN A 173 -12.69 -0.21 -9.91
C ASN A 173 -12.69 0.64 -8.62
N THR A 174 -12.77 1.98 -8.73
CA THR A 174 -12.66 2.90 -7.58
C THR A 174 -13.63 2.53 -6.46
N SER A 175 -14.92 2.37 -6.77
CA SER A 175 -15.92 1.91 -5.80
C SER A 175 -15.83 0.41 -5.51
N ASP A 176 -15.34 -0.39 -6.47
CA ASP A 176 -15.14 -1.84 -6.29
C ASP A 176 -14.05 -2.16 -5.24
N ARG A 177 -13.16 -1.23 -4.92
CA ARG A 177 -12.20 -1.41 -3.82
C ARG A 177 -12.90 -1.59 -2.47
N PHE A 178 -14.07 -0.97 -2.26
CA PHE A 178 -14.84 -1.11 -1.01
C PHE A 178 -15.59 -2.45 -0.90
N THR A 179 -15.65 -3.26 -1.97
CA THR A 179 -16.19 -4.64 -1.89
C THR A 179 -15.13 -5.64 -1.41
N ARG A 180 -13.84 -5.31 -1.54
CA ARG A 180 -12.73 -6.19 -1.15
C ARG A 180 -12.39 -6.15 0.33
N GLY A 181 -12.98 -5.21 1.07
CA GLY A 181 -12.78 -5.06 2.51
C GLY A 181 -11.68 -4.08 2.89
N ILE A 182 -11.61 -3.77 4.18
CA ILE A 182 -10.72 -2.74 4.72
C ILE A 182 -9.22 -3.04 4.51
N GLY A 183 -8.84 -4.32 4.49
CA GLY A 183 -7.46 -4.75 4.25
C GLY A 183 -6.88 -4.28 2.92
N GLU A 184 -7.73 -3.95 1.94
CA GLU A 184 -7.32 -3.38 0.64
C GLU A 184 -6.65 -2.00 0.80
N PHE A 185 -7.02 -1.23 1.82
CA PHE A 185 -6.54 0.14 2.02
C PHE A 185 -5.35 0.25 2.97
N ARG A 186 -5.05 -0.81 3.76
CA ARG A 186 -3.99 -0.79 4.77
C ARG A 186 -2.60 -0.99 4.16
N GLN A 187 -1.59 -0.36 4.77
CA GLN A 187 -0.20 -0.49 4.35
C GLN A 187 0.38 -1.84 4.80
N LYS A 188 0.47 -2.80 3.87
CA LYS A 188 0.98 -4.16 4.14
C LYS A 188 2.49 -4.24 4.34
N GLN A 189 3.30 -3.48 3.60
CA GLN A 189 4.76 -3.47 3.85
C GLN A 189 5.03 -2.70 5.13
N LEU A 190 5.78 -3.30 6.06
CA LEU A 190 6.10 -2.68 7.36
C LEU A 190 6.98 -1.44 7.18
N VAL A 191 7.90 -1.50 6.21
CA VAL A 191 8.86 -0.45 5.88
C VAL A 191 8.66 -0.04 4.42
N ASN A 192 7.76 0.91 4.19
CA ASN A 192 7.56 1.49 2.86
C ASN A 192 8.45 2.73 2.69
N LEU A 193 9.51 2.58 1.91
CA LEU A 193 10.48 3.64 1.67
C LEU A 193 10.01 4.64 0.62
N ARG A 194 9.08 4.28 -0.28
CA ARG A 194 8.77 5.06 -1.48
C ARG A 194 10.07 5.42 -2.23
N ASP A 195 10.45 6.69 -2.25
CA ASP A 195 11.68 7.18 -2.88
C ASP A 195 12.88 7.30 -1.92
N GLU A 196 12.64 7.12 -0.62
CA GLU A 196 13.62 7.24 0.46
C GLU A 196 14.53 6.01 0.56
N SER A 197 15.48 6.09 1.48
CA SER A 197 16.44 5.03 1.79
C SER A 197 16.61 4.89 3.30
N ILE A 198 16.97 3.69 3.76
CA ILE A 198 17.31 3.48 5.16
C ILE A 198 18.68 4.11 5.42
N VAL A 199 18.79 4.95 6.44
CA VAL A 199 20.05 5.58 6.84
C VAL A 199 20.56 5.05 8.17
N GLU A 200 19.69 4.45 8.99
CA GLU A 200 20.08 3.93 10.30
C GLU A 200 19.12 2.83 10.73
N THR A 201 19.64 1.83 11.43
CA THR A 201 18.82 0.84 12.12
C THR A 201 19.36 0.53 13.50
N ILE A 202 18.48 0.38 14.48
CA ILE A 202 18.79 -0.04 15.84
C ILE A 202 17.93 -1.26 16.15
N TRP A 203 18.57 -2.40 16.30
CA TRP A 203 17.93 -3.63 16.79
C TRP A 203 18.19 -3.76 18.30
N GLU A 204 17.13 -3.96 19.06
CA GLU A 204 17.15 -4.13 20.52
C GLU A 204 16.47 -5.46 20.87
N GLU A 205 17.18 -6.29 21.64
CA GLU A 205 16.67 -7.53 22.25
C GLU A 205 17.22 -7.58 23.69
N GLU A 206 16.66 -8.42 24.56
CA GLU A 206 17.11 -8.52 25.96
C GLU A 206 18.64 -8.64 26.08
N GLY A 207 19.25 -7.62 26.69
CA GLY A 207 20.70 -7.53 26.90
C GLY A 207 21.55 -7.26 25.66
N LYS A 208 20.95 -6.98 24.49
CA LYS A 208 21.65 -6.81 23.21
C LYS A 208 21.16 -5.59 22.42
N THR A 209 22.11 -4.86 21.85
CA THR A 209 21.82 -3.76 20.93
C THR A 209 22.76 -3.78 19.74
N LEU A 210 22.20 -3.87 18.54
CA LEU A 210 22.92 -3.77 17.29
C LEU A 210 22.55 -2.45 16.61
N HIS A 211 23.51 -1.53 16.58
CA HIS A 211 23.34 -0.22 15.95
C HIS A 211 24.11 -0.19 14.64
N LEU A 212 23.40 0.06 13.54
CA LEU A 212 23.96 0.17 12.21
C LEU A 212 23.64 1.52 11.60
N ASP A 213 24.60 2.03 10.85
CA ASP A 213 24.49 3.23 10.03
C ASP A 213 24.69 2.86 8.57
N ASN A 214 23.92 3.50 7.68
CA ASN A 214 23.96 3.26 6.24
C ASN A 214 24.21 4.56 5.49
N HIS A 215 25.07 4.47 4.49
CA HIS A 215 25.31 5.54 3.53
C HIS A 215 24.85 5.06 2.15
N PRO A 216 23.60 5.32 1.76
CA PRO A 216 23.10 5.05 0.42
C PRO A 216 23.87 5.87 -0.61
N TYR A 217 24.29 5.24 -1.70
CA TYR A 217 24.93 5.92 -2.81
C TYR A 217 24.46 5.33 -4.14
N LYS A 218 24.63 6.09 -5.23
CA LYS A 218 24.38 5.61 -6.59
C LYS A 218 25.72 5.31 -7.24
N ASP A 219 25.88 4.08 -7.73
CA ASP A 219 26.96 3.70 -8.61
C ASP A 219 26.37 3.44 -9.99
N GLN A 220 26.70 4.31 -10.94
CA GLN A 220 26.04 4.41 -12.25
C GLN A 220 24.52 4.60 -12.12
N THR A 221 23.75 3.51 -12.16
CA THR A 221 22.28 3.47 -12.05
C THR A 221 21.77 2.59 -10.90
N VAL A 222 22.67 1.88 -10.21
CA VAL A 222 22.30 0.95 -9.15
C VAL A 222 22.42 1.65 -7.79
N LYS A 223 21.31 1.72 -7.04
CA LYS A 223 21.34 2.13 -5.63
C LYS A 223 22.12 1.09 -4.84
N LYS A 224 23.22 1.49 -4.21
CA LYS A 224 24.06 0.67 -3.34
C LYS A 224 23.99 1.22 -1.91
N ASN A 225 24.29 0.35 -0.96
CA ASN A 225 24.31 0.68 0.46
C ASN A 225 25.71 0.43 1.02
N PHE A 226 26.19 1.33 1.86
CA PHE A 226 27.41 1.16 2.63
C PHE A 226 27.06 1.13 4.10
N TRP A 227 27.10 -0.07 4.68
CA TRP A 227 26.70 -0.29 6.06
C TRP A 227 27.90 -0.33 6.99
N ARG A 228 27.74 0.30 8.16
CA ARG A 228 28.69 0.27 9.27
C ARG A 228 27.97 -0.20 10.51
N ARG A 229 28.61 -1.10 11.28
CA ARG A 229 28.18 -1.37 12.65
C ARG A 229 28.81 -0.34 13.56
N LEU A 230 27.99 0.33 14.36
CA LEU A 230 28.41 1.33 15.34
C LEU A 230 28.45 0.76 16.77
N SER A 231 27.68 -0.29 17.07
CA SER A 231 27.75 -0.96 18.37
C SER A 231 29.02 -1.81 18.52
N GLY A 232 29.59 -1.83 19.72
CA GLY A 232 30.86 -2.50 19.99
C GLY A 232 32.03 -1.81 19.29
N LYS A 233 32.86 -2.58 18.56
CA LYS A 233 33.92 -2.02 17.71
C LYS A 233 33.34 -1.57 16.38
N PRO A 234 33.48 -0.28 15.99
CA PRO A 234 33.00 0.20 14.72
C PRO A 234 33.70 -0.51 13.56
N ILE A 235 32.92 -1.10 12.65
CA ILE A 235 33.43 -1.79 11.48
C ILE A 235 32.58 -1.51 10.26
N SER A 236 33.22 -1.47 9.10
CA SER A 236 32.53 -1.54 7.81
C SER A 236 32.09 -2.97 7.55
N LEU A 237 30.84 -3.14 7.16
CA LEU A 237 30.27 -4.44 6.87
C LEU A 237 30.55 -4.84 5.42
N GLU A 238 30.65 -6.15 5.18
CA GLU A 238 30.65 -6.67 3.82
C GLU A 238 29.36 -6.28 3.09
N GLN A 239 29.48 -5.98 1.80
CA GLN A 239 28.35 -5.51 1.00
C GLN A 239 27.22 -6.55 0.92
N SER A 240 27.56 -7.84 0.86
CA SER A 240 26.59 -8.94 0.88
C SER A 240 25.74 -8.93 2.16
N LEU A 241 26.38 -8.75 3.30
CA LEU A 241 25.75 -8.73 4.61
C LEU A 241 24.87 -7.49 4.80
N GLY A 242 25.37 -6.31 4.42
CA GLY A 242 24.59 -5.08 4.43
C GLY A 242 23.37 -5.12 3.49
N ASN A 243 23.54 -5.69 2.30
CA ASN A 243 22.42 -5.89 1.37
C ASN A 243 21.39 -6.90 1.89
N SER A 244 21.85 -8.00 2.49
CA SER A 244 20.98 -8.99 3.13
C SER A 244 20.13 -8.35 4.24
N TRP A 245 20.75 -7.53 5.10
CA TRP A 245 20.04 -6.76 6.12
C TRP A 245 19.00 -5.82 5.52
N ASN A 246 19.41 -4.96 4.58
CA ASN A 246 18.51 -4.01 3.94
C ASN A 246 17.29 -4.72 3.32
N ASN A 247 17.53 -5.82 2.58
CA ASN A 247 16.48 -6.59 1.92
C ASN A 247 15.53 -7.26 2.94
N GLN A 248 16.07 -7.77 4.06
CA GLN A 248 15.25 -8.41 5.08
C GLN A 248 14.41 -7.39 5.87
N VAL A 249 14.90 -6.16 6.04
CA VAL A 249 14.13 -5.07 6.67
C VAL A 249 12.97 -4.63 5.79
N ILE A 250 13.20 -4.39 4.49
CA ILE A 250 12.16 -3.88 3.58
C ILE A 250 11.17 -4.95 3.09
N SER A 251 11.52 -6.24 3.17
CA SER A 251 10.67 -7.33 2.68
C SER A 251 9.59 -7.75 3.68
N GLN A 252 9.57 -7.20 4.90
CA GLN A 252 8.58 -7.55 5.89
C GLN A 252 7.18 -7.08 5.51
N LEU A 253 6.22 -7.99 5.63
CA LEU A 253 4.82 -7.77 5.33
C LEU A 253 3.94 -8.11 6.53
N VAL A 254 2.83 -7.39 6.67
CA VAL A 254 1.69 -7.83 7.47
C VAL A 254 1.04 -9.00 6.76
N GLU A 255 0.90 -10.11 7.47
CA GLU A 255 0.35 -11.36 6.94
C GLU A 255 -1.09 -11.55 7.35
N LEU A 256 -1.47 -11.05 8.53
CA LEU A 256 -2.83 -11.16 9.07
C LEU A 256 -3.15 -9.96 9.97
N TYR A 257 -4.34 -9.40 9.83
CA TYR A 257 -4.90 -8.44 10.78
C TYR A 257 -5.83 -9.15 11.77
N PRO A 258 -6.00 -8.62 12.99
CA PRO A 258 -6.89 -9.23 13.98
C PRO A 258 -8.36 -9.33 13.54
N ASP A 259 -8.81 -8.39 12.71
CA ASP A 259 -10.18 -8.27 12.19
C ASP A 259 -10.37 -8.88 10.78
N ASP A 260 -9.35 -9.57 10.26
CA ASP A 260 -9.51 -10.39 9.05
C ASP A 260 -10.35 -11.65 9.36
N PRO A 261 -10.98 -12.29 8.35
CA PRO A 261 -11.80 -13.49 8.57
C PRO A 261 -11.11 -14.65 9.30
N ASN A 262 -9.78 -14.76 9.17
CA ASN A 262 -8.96 -15.78 9.84
C ASN A 262 -8.14 -15.17 11.00
N GLY A 263 -8.45 -13.94 11.41
CA GLY A 263 -7.80 -13.23 12.51
C GLY A 263 -8.21 -13.79 13.88
N ALA A 264 -7.43 -13.45 14.91
CA ALA A 264 -7.71 -13.88 16.28
C ALA A 264 -8.68 -12.96 17.05
N GLY A 265 -9.15 -11.87 16.43
CA GLY A 265 -9.93 -10.83 17.11
C GLY A 265 -9.04 -9.78 17.79
N TYR A 266 -9.52 -8.53 17.82
CA TYR A 266 -8.73 -7.39 18.31
C TYR A 266 -8.42 -7.50 19.82
N ALA A 267 -9.38 -7.98 20.62
CA ALA A 267 -9.18 -8.15 22.06
C ALA A 267 -8.03 -9.13 22.39
N VAL A 268 -7.93 -10.23 21.62
CA VAL A 268 -6.85 -11.20 21.75
C VAL A 268 -5.51 -10.58 21.34
N ALA A 269 -5.48 -9.87 20.21
CA ALA A 269 -4.27 -9.19 19.73
C ALA A 269 -3.73 -8.17 20.74
N LYS A 270 -4.62 -7.42 21.40
CA LYS A 270 -4.29 -6.46 22.47
C LYS A 270 -3.74 -7.17 23.71
N SER A 271 -4.33 -8.30 24.10
CA SER A 271 -3.84 -9.13 25.22
C SER A 271 -2.42 -9.67 24.94
N LEU A 272 -2.17 -10.18 23.74
CA LEU A 272 -0.87 -10.72 23.32
C LEU A 272 0.26 -9.67 23.28
N THR A 273 -0.10 -8.39 23.23
CA THR A 273 0.85 -7.28 23.23
C THR A 273 0.92 -6.55 24.58
N ASN A 274 0.25 -7.05 25.61
CA ASN A 274 0.29 -6.53 26.98
C ASN A 274 1.43 -7.15 27.82
N VAL A 275 2.55 -7.43 27.17
CA VAL A 275 3.77 -7.98 27.75
C VAL A 275 4.97 -7.25 27.12
N PRO A 276 6.19 -7.33 27.68
CA PRO A 276 7.37 -6.79 27.03
C PRO A 276 7.54 -7.38 25.61
N ALA A 277 7.98 -6.55 24.67
CA ALA A 277 8.35 -7.02 23.35
C ALA A 277 9.66 -7.81 23.43
N ASP A 278 9.74 -8.94 22.71
CA ASP A 278 10.96 -9.77 22.64
C ASP A 278 12.08 -9.03 21.91
N ALA A 279 11.71 -8.23 20.90
CA ALA A 279 12.65 -7.42 20.15
C ALA A 279 12.01 -6.13 19.62
N SER A 280 12.84 -5.12 19.37
CA SER A 280 12.46 -3.90 18.67
C SER A 280 13.45 -3.54 17.57
N LEU A 281 12.94 -3.13 16.43
CA LEU A 281 13.72 -2.61 15.31
C LEU A 281 13.30 -1.16 15.04
N LYS A 282 14.21 -0.22 15.33
CA LYS A 282 14.06 1.20 14.98
C LYS A 282 14.78 1.46 13.67
N ILE A 283 14.15 2.17 12.76
CA ILE A 283 14.65 2.43 11.41
C ILE A 283 14.51 3.92 11.16
N ARG A 284 15.61 4.61 10.89
CA ARG A 284 15.58 5.97 10.37
C ARG A 284 15.73 5.94 8.86
N ILE A 285 14.88 6.68 8.19
CA ILE A 285 14.94 6.86 6.73
C ILE A 285 15.48 8.24 6.37
N SER A 286 15.87 8.44 5.11
CA SER A 286 16.60 9.63 4.65
C SER A 286 15.87 10.97 4.83
N ASN A 287 14.56 10.96 5.05
CA ASN A 287 13.78 12.15 5.41
C ASN A 287 13.72 12.40 6.94
N ASP A 288 14.52 11.68 7.72
CA ASP A 288 14.58 11.65 9.18
C ASP A 288 13.30 11.23 9.91
N ASP A 289 12.36 10.57 9.23
CA ASP A 289 11.29 9.84 9.91
C ASP A 289 11.84 8.54 10.52
N TRP A 290 11.31 8.19 11.69
CA TRP A 290 11.56 6.93 12.39
C TRP A 290 10.38 5.99 12.26
N ILE A 291 10.66 4.75 11.87
CA ILE A 291 9.73 3.63 11.91
C ILE A 291 10.25 2.68 12.99
N THR A 292 9.45 2.41 14.01
CA THR A 292 9.77 1.44 15.06
C THR A 292 8.83 0.26 14.95
N LEU A 293 9.39 -0.93 14.83
CA LEU A 293 8.68 -2.20 14.86
C LEU A 293 8.96 -2.84 16.22
N ARG A 294 7.90 -3.28 16.92
CA ARG A 294 7.99 -4.05 18.17
C ARG A 294 7.43 -5.43 17.93
N TYR A 295 8.24 -6.45 18.17
CA TYR A 295 7.87 -7.85 17.97
C TYR A 295 7.61 -8.50 19.32
N TYR A 296 6.43 -9.09 19.47
CA TYR A 296 5.96 -9.68 20.72
C TYR A 296 6.12 -11.21 20.71
N PRO A 297 5.90 -11.91 21.85
CA PRO A 297 5.99 -13.35 21.92
C PRO A 297 5.18 -14.07 20.84
N LYS A 298 5.74 -15.17 20.31
CA LYS A 298 5.10 -16.00 19.29
C LYS A 298 3.72 -16.48 19.74
N THR A 299 2.77 -16.50 18.81
CA THR A 299 1.44 -17.07 19.00
C THR A 299 1.08 -17.99 17.83
N ASN A 300 0.14 -18.90 18.04
CA ASN A 300 -0.38 -19.77 16.99
C ASN A 300 -1.82 -19.36 16.67
N ILE A 301 -2.09 -19.07 15.41
CA ILE A 301 -3.44 -18.72 14.92
C ILE A 301 -3.73 -19.63 13.73
N ASN A 302 -4.78 -20.45 13.84
CA ASN A 302 -5.20 -21.38 12.79
C ASN A 302 -4.05 -22.28 12.29
N SER A 303 -3.26 -22.84 13.22
CA SER A 303 -2.11 -23.73 12.95
C SER A 303 -0.93 -23.06 12.24
N ILE A 304 -0.89 -21.73 12.17
CA ILE A 304 0.25 -20.97 11.64
C ILE A 304 0.85 -20.16 12.79
N ASP A 305 2.19 -20.20 12.88
CA ASP A 305 2.95 -19.45 13.88
C ASP A 305 3.17 -18.00 13.41
N TYR A 306 2.72 -17.06 14.24
CA TYR A 306 2.82 -15.63 14.01
C TYR A 306 3.51 -14.91 15.17
N ARG A 307 4.02 -13.72 14.85
CA ARG A 307 4.49 -12.72 15.81
C ARG A 307 3.54 -11.53 15.81
N PRO A 308 2.81 -11.28 16.91
CA PRO A 308 2.13 -10.01 17.09
C PRO A 308 3.17 -8.90 17.01
N THR A 309 2.86 -7.85 16.26
CA THR A 309 3.77 -6.77 15.96
C THR A 309 3.02 -5.45 16.02
N ILE A 310 3.68 -4.42 16.55
CA ILE A 310 3.18 -3.04 16.51
C ILE A 310 4.18 -2.20 15.72
N ARG A 311 3.65 -1.41 14.78
CA ARG A 311 4.40 -0.38 14.07
C ARG A 311 4.10 1.00 14.66
N ILE A 312 5.16 1.76 14.89
CA ILE A 312 5.11 3.10 15.45
C ILE A 312 5.87 4.04 14.51
N ILE A 313 5.24 5.16 14.13
CA ILE A 313 5.83 6.17 13.25
C ILE A 313 6.12 7.43 14.08
N ASN A 314 7.39 7.82 14.13
CA ASN A 314 7.90 9.00 14.83
C ASN A 314 7.50 9.12 16.32
N GLY A 315 7.07 8.02 16.95
CA GLY A 315 6.48 8.04 18.29
C GLY A 315 5.12 8.76 18.39
N LYS A 316 4.58 9.25 17.26
CA LYS A 316 3.33 10.03 17.19
C LYS A 316 2.13 9.22 16.77
N PHE A 317 2.37 8.14 16.02
CA PHE A 317 1.35 7.22 15.56
C PHE A 317 1.75 5.80 15.93
N SER A 318 0.84 5.04 16.52
CA SER A 318 1.03 3.63 16.86
C SER A 318 -0.16 2.86 16.31
N GLU A 319 0.13 1.86 15.48
CA GLU A 319 -0.91 0.98 14.98
C GLU A 319 -1.42 0.03 16.09
N PRO A 320 -2.68 -0.43 15.98
CA PRO A 320 -3.11 -1.67 16.62
C PRO A 320 -2.17 -2.83 16.28
N PRO A 321 -2.09 -3.86 17.14
CA PRO A 321 -1.32 -5.06 16.83
C PRO A 321 -1.79 -5.73 15.53
N PHE A 322 -0.84 -6.20 14.75
CA PHE A 322 -1.05 -7.07 13.58
C PHE A 322 -0.06 -8.22 13.62
N TYR A 323 -0.17 -9.16 12.68
CA TYR A 323 0.64 -10.37 12.69
C TYR A 323 1.57 -10.45 11.49
N ILE A 324 2.84 -10.77 11.76
CA ILE A 324 3.80 -11.23 10.75
C ILE A 324 4.07 -12.72 10.99
N ARG A 325 4.46 -13.46 9.96
CA ARG A 325 4.83 -14.87 10.17
C ARG A 325 6.13 -15.01 10.96
N GLU A 326 6.20 -16.05 11.79
CA GLU A 326 7.40 -16.33 12.60
C GLU A 326 8.64 -16.60 11.72
N ASP A 327 8.49 -17.24 10.56
CA ASP A 327 9.61 -17.48 9.64
C ASP A 327 10.25 -16.17 9.15
N SER A 328 9.44 -15.13 8.95
CA SER A 328 9.94 -13.80 8.58
C SER A 328 10.74 -13.14 9.71
N PHE A 329 10.28 -13.30 10.95
CA PHE A 329 10.99 -12.83 12.14
C PHE A 329 12.30 -13.59 12.37
N LEU A 330 12.30 -14.92 12.23
CA LEU A 330 13.50 -15.73 12.39
C LEU A 330 14.58 -15.39 11.34
N ARG A 331 14.19 -15.09 10.09
CA ARG A 331 15.13 -14.58 9.07
C ARG A 331 15.78 -13.25 9.47
N LEU A 332 15.06 -12.34 10.12
CA LEU A 332 15.68 -11.13 10.68
C LEU A 332 16.70 -11.48 11.75
N LYS A 333 16.33 -12.33 12.71
CA LYS A 333 17.22 -12.74 13.80
C LYS A 333 18.48 -13.43 13.29
N GLU A 334 18.38 -14.25 12.26
CA GLU A 334 19.52 -14.89 11.60
C GLU A 334 20.48 -13.83 11.04
N VAL A 335 19.97 -12.85 10.29
CA VAL A 335 20.80 -11.77 9.73
C VAL A 335 21.42 -10.91 10.83
N VAL A 336 20.68 -10.60 11.89
CA VAL A 336 21.21 -9.90 13.09
C VAL A 336 22.36 -10.70 13.71
N GLY A 337 22.21 -12.01 13.89
CA GLY A 337 23.27 -12.86 14.42
C GLY A 337 24.54 -12.87 13.54
N ASN A 338 24.38 -12.79 12.22
CA ASN A 338 25.51 -12.68 11.29
C ASN A 338 26.18 -11.29 11.36
N LEU A 339 25.40 -10.22 11.53
CA LEU A 339 25.90 -8.85 11.74
C LEU A 339 26.67 -8.69 13.05
N GLU A 340 26.24 -9.38 14.11
CA GLU A 340 26.96 -9.40 15.40
C GLU A 340 28.33 -10.09 15.27
N LYS A 341 28.40 -11.20 14.52
CA LYS A 341 29.63 -11.97 14.30
C LYS A 341 30.57 -11.33 13.28
N ALA A 342 30.14 -10.30 12.56
CA ALA A 342 30.97 -9.64 11.57
C ALA A 342 32.25 -9.06 12.22
N GLU A 343 33.38 -9.31 11.57
CA GLU A 343 34.69 -8.80 11.97
C GLU A 343 35.20 -7.75 10.97
N GLN A 344 36.13 -6.92 11.41
CA GLN A 344 36.77 -5.93 10.56
C GLN A 344 37.47 -6.65 9.41
N LYS A 345 37.11 -6.33 8.16
CA LYS A 345 37.78 -6.85 6.98
C LYS A 345 39.29 -6.59 7.14
N LYS A 346 40.10 -7.65 7.16
CA LYS A 346 41.54 -7.48 6.92
C LYS A 346 41.65 -7.02 5.48
N GLU A 347 42.04 -5.78 5.27
CA GLU A 347 42.46 -5.34 3.93
C GLU A 347 43.61 -6.27 3.54
N GLU A 348 43.38 -7.16 2.58
CA GLU A 348 44.51 -7.72 1.84
C GLU A 348 45.25 -6.52 1.26
N PRO A 349 46.56 -6.38 1.51
CA PRO A 349 47.30 -5.26 0.96
C PRO A 349 47.09 -5.29 -0.55
N ALA A 350 46.56 -4.20 -1.09
CA ALA A 350 46.47 -4.01 -2.52
C ALA A 350 47.84 -4.34 -3.09
N ASN A 351 47.92 -5.40 -3.91
CA ASN A 351 49.15 -5.78 -4.59
C ASN A 351 49.62 -4.56 -5.40
N GLN A 352 50.57 -3.81 -4.87
CA GLN A 352 51.20 -2.65 -5.53
C GLN A 352 52.04 -3.07 -6.75
N ASN A 353 51.94 -4.32 -7.21
CA ASN A 353 52.74 -4.89 -8.30
C ASN A 353 51.99 -5.13 -9.61
N SER A 354 50.79 -4.58 -9.80
CA SER A 354 50.12 -4.54 -11.11
C SER A 354 50.02 -3.13 -11.67
N LEU A 355 51.14 -2.40 -11.70
CA LEU A 355 51.33 -1.35 -12.69
C LEU A 355 51.59 -2.02 -14.05
N PRO A 356 50.77 -1.79 -15.09
CA PRO A 356 51.07 -2.31 -16.42
C PRO A 356 52.36 -1.64 -16.93
N LYS A 357 53.41 -2.44 -17.15
CA LYS A 357 54.60 -2.02 -17.89
C LYS A 357 54.13 -1.57 -19.28
N ASN A 358 54.21 -0.27 -19.53
CA ASN A 358 53.89 0.35 -20.79
C ASN A 358 54.97 -0.02 -21.82
N PRO A 359 54.72 -0.88 -22.83
CA PRO A 359 55.70 -1.19 -23.85
C PRO A 359 55.45 -0.26 -25.03
N ASN A 360 55.94 0.98 -24.95
CA ASN A 360 56.25 1.84 -26.09
C ASN A 360 56.80 3.18 -25.58
N ILE A 361 58.11 3.21 -25.31
CA ILE A 361 58.90 4.43 -25.34
C ILE A 361 59.97 4.17 -26.41
N PRO A 362 59.93 4.84 -27.58
CA PRO A 362 61.03 4.79 -28.52
C PRO A 362 62.20 5.60 -27.96
N SER A 363 63.37 4.96 -27.88
CA SER A 363 64.63 5.59 -27.49
C SER A 363 64.99 6.74 -28.45
N PRO A 364 65.45 7.90 -27.97
CA PRO A 364 65.95 8.94 -28.85
C PRO A 364 67.31 8.55 -29.44
N GLN A 365 67.42 8.60 -30.76
CA GLN A 365 68.68 8.52 -31.48
C GLN A 365 69.35 9.90 -31.54
N LYS A 366 70.57 9.95 -31.01
CA LYS A 366 71.64 10.96 -31.09
C LYS A 366 71.43 12.31 -30.42
#